data_AF-K5Z3W8-F1
#
_entry.id   AF-K5Z3W8-F1
#
_cell.length_a   1.000
_cell.length_b   1.000
_cell.length_c   1.000
_cell.angle_alpha   90.00
_cell.angle_beta   90.00
_cell.angle_gamma   90.00
#
_symmetry.space_group_name_H-M   'P 1'
#
loop_
_entity.id
_entity.type
_entity.pdbx_description
1 polymer ?
#
loop_
_entity_poly.entity_id
_entity_poly.type
_entity_poly.pdbx_seq_one_letter_code
_entity_poly.pdbx_strand_id
1 'polypeptide(L)'
;DLSESLLFDGMVSRNQIIGGFYTFGHSALEGEPNVFRLYLKNRSGSMSVLEQDVSDQVHDVPVAGHIGDVHLVLNFDYEVPSEPGSGGPGFDVDVDDWDDVNVDIVL
;
A
#
# COMPACT_ATOMS: atom_id res chain seq x y z
N ASP A 1 -14.25 -10.15 -1.12
CA ASP A 1 -13.25 -9.37 -1.86
C ASP A 1 -11.87 -9.93 -1.61
N LEU A 2 -11.22 -10.47 -2.65
CA LEU A 2 -9.80 -10.78 -2.57
C LEU A 2 -9.07 -9.44 -2.48
N SER A 3 -8.48 -9.16 -1.33
CA SER A 3 -7.49 -8.09 -1.23
C SER A 3 -6.28 -8.54 -2.04
N GLU A 4 -6.11 -8.00 -3.25
CA GLU A 4 -4.92 -8.17 -4.08
C GLU A 4 -3.75 -7.35 -3.50
N SER A 5 -3.45 -7.55 -2.21
CA SER A 5 -2.35 -6.90 -1.54
C SER A 5 -1.04 -7.42 -2.10
N LEU A 6 -0.40 -6.62 -2.95
CA LEU A 6 0.95 -6.89 -3.44
C LEU A 6 1.95 -6.55 -2.33
N LEU A 7 2.83 -7.49 -2.03
CA LEU A 7 3.93 -7.26 -1.10
C LEU A 7 4.96 -6.36 -1.77
N PHE A 8 5.19 -5.20 -1.16
CA PHE A 8 6.25 -4.28 -1.54
C PHE A 8 7.48 -4.59 -0.68
N ASP A 9 8.49 -5.23 -1.27
CA ASP A 9 9.77 -5.42 -0.59
C ASP A 9 10.56 -4.13 -0.71
N GLY A 10 10.66 -3.39 0.39
CA GLY A 10 11.24 -2.06 0.37
C GLY A 10 11.79 -1.62 1.71
N MET A 11 12.64 -0.61 1.65
CA MET A 11 13.27 0.03 2.79
C MET A 11 13.01 1.52 2.79
N VAL A 12 12.90 2.08 4.00
CA VAL A 12 12.98 3.53 4.19
C VAL A 12 14.45 3.92 4.25
N SER A 13 14.88 4.79 3.35
CA SER A 13 16.24 5.33 3.31
C SER A 13 16.17 6.85 3.25
N ARG A 14 16.60 7.52 4.33
CA ARG A 14 16.48 8.98 4.51
C ARG A 14 15.02 9.45 4.34
N ASN A 15 14.74 10.17 3.25
CA ASN A 15 13.43 10.72 2.89
C ASN A 15 12.79 9.97 1.71
N GLN A 16 13.23 8.75 1.43
CA GLN A 16 12.75 7.93 0.32
C GLN A 16 12.27 6.56 0.81
N ILE A 17 11.24 6.04 0.17
CA ILE A 17 10.85 4.64 0.23
C ILE A 17 11.31 4.02 -1.07
N ILE A 18 12.15 2.99 -0.99
CA ILE A 18 12.71 2.31 -2.15
C ILE A 18 12.33 0.84 -2.04
N GLY A 19 11.79 0.27 -3.10
CA GLY A 19 11.44 -1.14 -3.14
C GLY A 19 10.97 -1.57 -4.51
N GLY A 20 10.47 -2.79 -4.58
CA GLY A 20 9.98 -3.38 -5.82
C GLY A 20 8.84 -4.36 -5.55
N PHE A 21 8.07 -4.61 -6.59
CA PHE A 21 7.01 -5.60 -6.61
C PHE A 21 6.84 -6.10 -8.05
N TYR A 22 6.25 -7.27 -8.18
CA TYR A 22 5.80 -7.79 -9.47
C TYR A 22 4.27 -7.71 -9.52
N THR A 23 3.75 -7.25 -10.65
CA THR A 23 2.31 -7.24 -10.91
C THR A 23 2.02 -7.79 -12.31
N PHE A 24 0.81 -8.28 -12.51
CA PHE A 24 0.37 -8.80 -13.79
C PHE A 24 -0.27 -7.70 -14.63
N GLY A 25 0.46 -7.22 -15.64
CA GLY A 25 -0.07 -6.39 -16.72
C GLY A 25 -0.71 -5.07 -16.29
N HIS A 26 -1.23 -4.36 -17.29
CA HIS A 26 -2.15 -3.24 -17.14
C HIS A 26 -3.27 -3.40 -18.17
N SER A 27 -4.39 -2.69 -18.01
CA SER A 27 -5.47 -2.71 -19.00
C SER A 27 -4.94 -2.29 -20.37
N ALA A 28 -5.14 -3.12 -21.38
CA ALA A 28 -4.78 -2.80 -22.77
C ALA A 28 -5.82 -1.91 -23.48
N LEU A 29 -6.90 -1.53 -22.78
CA LEU A 29 -7.89 -0.60 -23.30
C LEU A 29 -7.31 0.82 -23.30
N GLU A 30 -7.40 1.47 -24.45
CA GLU A 30 -6.92 2.83 -24.64
C GLU A 30 -7.62 3.79 -23.67
N GLY A 31 -6.84 4.56 -22.89
CA GLY A 31 -7.34 5.55 -21.95
C GLY A 31 -7.58 5.06 -20.51
N GLU A 32 -7.37 3.78 -20.20
CA GLU A 32 -7.48 3.28 -18.82
C GLU A 32 -6.23 3.61 -18.00
N PRO A 33 -6.36 4.36 -16.89
CA PRO A 33 -5.21 4.83 -16.13
C PRO A 33 -4.61 3.73 -15.26
N ASN A 34 -3.31 3.85 -14.98
CA ASN A 34 -2.63 3.08 -13.95
C ASN A 34 -2.35 4.00 -12.77
N VAL A 35 -3.17 3.90 -11.72
CA VAL A 35 -3.03 4.74 -10.52
C VAL A 35 -2.32 3.96 -9.43
N PHE A 36 -1.20 4.49 -8.96
CA PHE A 36 -0.51 3.99 -7.78
C PHE A 36 -1.11 4.61 -6.52
N ARG A 37 -1.52 3.78 -5.56
CA ARG A 37 -2.05 4.19 -4.25
C ARG A 37 -1.14 3.70 -3.13
N LEU A 38 -0.58 4.63 -2.36
CA LEU A 38 0.23 4.36 -1.19
C LEU A 38 -0.59 4.60 0.09
N TYR A 39 -0.88 3.53 0.82
CA TYR A 39 -1.52 3.60 2.13
C TYR A 39 -0.45 3.72 3.22
N LEU A 40 -0.46 4.84 3.94
CA LEU A 40 0.44 5.13 5.05
C LEU A 40 -0.34 5.03 6.35
N LYS A 41 0.04 4.09 7.22
CA LYS A 41 -0.51 3.99 8.58
C LYS A 41 0.54 4.43 9.58
N ASN A 42 0.22 5.45 10.39
CA ASN A 42 1.10 5.89 11.46
C ASN A 42 0.97 4.97 12.70
N ARG A 43 1.77 5.24 13.73
CA ARG A 43 1.75 4.44 14.97
C ARG A 43 0.48 4.61 15.81
N SER A 44 -0.22 5.73 15.71
CA SER A 44 -1.51 5.93 16.38
C SER A 44 -2.66 5.20 15.66
N GLY A 45 -2.39 4.66 14.47
CA GLY A 45 -3.34 3.93 13.66
C GLY A 45 -4.07 4.80 12.63
N SER A 46 -3.83 6.11 12.62
CA SER A 46 -4.31 7.02 11.58
C SER A 46 -3.75 6.60 10.22
N MET A 47 -4.63 6.54 9.22
CA MET A 47 -4.31 6.17 7.85
C MET A 47 -4.35 7.42 6.96
N SER A 48 -3.38 7.54 6.07
CA SER A 48 -3.38 8.50 4.95
C SER A 48 -3.19 7.74 3.65
N VAL A 49 -3.76 8.26 2.57
CA VAL A 49 -3.65 7.68 1.23
C VAL A 49 -3.04 8.72 0.31
N LEU A 50 -1.96 8.35 -0.36
CA LEU A 50 -1.35 9.14 -1.41
C LEU A 50 -1.60 8.46 -2.75
N GLU A 51 -2.01 9.21 -3.75
CA GLU A 51 -2.35 8.68 -5.07
C GLU A 51 -1.58 9.44 -6.15
N GLN A 52 -1.06 8.71 -7.13
CA GLN A 52 -0.46 9.28 -8.32
C GLN A 52 -0.80 8.44 -9.54
N ASP A 53 -1.23 9.12 -10.62
CA ASP A 53 -1.32 8.51 -11.93
C ASP A 53 0.09 8.22 -12.45
N VAL A 54 0.38 6.96 -12.73
CA VAL A 54 1.66 6.46 -13.23
C VAL A 54 1.52 5.84 -14.64
N SER A 55 0.42 6.14 -15.35
CA SER A 55 0.14 5.59 -16.68
C SER A 55 1.31 5.74 -17.63
N ASP A 56 1.81 6.96 -17.82
CA ASP A 56 2.95 7.23 -18.72
C ASP A 56 4.19 6.41 -18.33
N GLN A 57 4.46 6.26 -17.03
CA GLN A 57 5.61 5.49 -16.54
C GLN A 57 5.46 3.99 -16.77
N VAL A 58 4.24 3.46 -16.84
CA VAL A 58 3.96 2.04 -17.10
C VAL A 58 3.84 1.77 -18.60
N HIS A 59 3.19 2.68 -19.34
CA HIS A 59 2.82 2.48 -20.75
C HIS A 59 3.96 2.79 -21.72
N ASP A 60 4.85 3.73 -21.38
CA ASP A 60 5.96 4.12 -22.27
C ASP A 60 7.20 3.21 -22.15
N VAL A 61 7.18 2.24 -21.24
CA VAL A 61 8.32 1.34 -21.00
C VAL A 61 8.40 0.28 -22.11
N PRO A 62 9.57 0.12 -22.76
CA PRO A 62 9.77 -0.95 -23.73
C PRO A 62 9.57 -2.34 -23.10
N VAL A 63 8.83 -3.20 -23.78
CA VAL A 63 8.56 -4.57 -23.33
C VAL A 63 9.37 -5.61 -24.09
N ALA A 64 9.90 -6.60 -23.38
CA ALA A 64 10.50 -7.79 -23.95
C ALA A 64 9.50 -8.95 -23.85
N GLY A 65 8.70 -9.14 -24.90
CA GLY A 65 7.59 -10.09 -24.87
C GLY A 65 6.47 -9.60 -23.96
N HIS A 66 6.25 -10.29 -22.84
CA HIS A 66 5.20 -9.96 -21.85
C HIS A 66 5.77 -9.34 -20.55
N ILE A 67 7.06 -9.01 -20.54
CA ILE A 67 7.77 -8.45 -19.38
C ILE A 67 8.13 -7.00 -19.68
N GLY A 68 7.79 -6.09 -18.77
CA GLY A 68 8.23 -4.69 -18.77
C GLY A 68 8.89 -4.35 -17.44
N ASP A 69 10.13 -3.85 -17.49
CA ASP A 69 10.87 -3.42 -16.30
C ASP A 69 10.58 -1.93 -16.04
N VAL A 70 9.59 -1.67 -15.20
CA VAL A 70 9.13 -0.30 -14.89
C VAL A 70 9.85 0.24 -13.65
N HIS A 71 10.45 1.42 -13.78
CA HIS A 71 10.96 2.19 -12.64
C HIS A 71 9.98 3.31 -12.30
N LEU A 72 9.13 3.07 -11.29
CA LEU A 72 8.18 4.08 -10.80
C LEU A 72 8.88 5.10 -9.91
N VAL A 73 8.78 6.37 -10.27
CA VAL A 73 9.18 7.51 -9.43
C VAL A 73 7.92 8.21 -8.94
N LEU A 74 7.70 8.14 -7.62
CA LEU A 74 6.57 8.78 -6.96
C LEU A 74 7.05 10.01 -6.19
N ASN A 75 6.53 11.17 -6.55
CA ASN A 75 6.85 12.43 -5.88
C ASN A 75 5.62 12.93 -5.13
N PHE A 76 5.63 12.78 -3.81
CA PHE A 76 4.62 13.31 -2.92
C PHE A 76 5.23 14.44 -2.09
N ASP A 77 4.63 15.63 -2.17
CA ASP A 77 4.88 16.69 -1.20
C ASP A 77 3.97 16.45 0.01
N TYR A 78 4.36 15.46 0.82
CA TYR A 78 3.58 15.01 1.98
C TYR A 78 4.44 14.96 3.23
N GLU A 79 4.05 15.74 4.23
CA GLU A 79 4.58 15.65 5.57
C GLU A 79 3.68 14.74 6.40
N VAL A 80 4.25 13.68 6.97
CA VAL A 80 3.52 12.82 7.91
C VAL A 80 3.16 13.67 9.14
N PRO A 81 1.86 13.85 9.47
CA PRO A 81 1.47 14.66 10.61
C PRO A 81 2.11 14.13 11.89
N SER A 82 2.85 14.99 12.59
CA SER A 82 3.31 14.70 13.94
C SER A 82 2.13 14.86 14.89
N GLU A 83 1.49 13.76 15.31
CA GLU A 83 0.47 13.86 16.35
C GLU A 83 1.12 14.13 17.71
N PRO A 84 0.59 15.07 18.52
CA PRO A 84 1.01 15.21 19.90
C PRO A 84 0.65 13.90 20.61
N GLY A 85 1.64 13.27 21.25
CA GLY A 85 1.47 11.99 21.93
C GLY A 85 0.29 12.03 22.89
N SER A 86 -0.82 11.44 22.47
CA SER A 86 -1.95 11.12 23.33
C SER A 86 -2.09 9.60 23.26
N GLY A 87 -1.66 8.95 24.34
CA GLY A 87 -1.70 7.50 24.46
C GLY A 87 -3.12 6.95 24.26
N GLY A 88 -3.23 5.95 23.39
CA GLY A 88 -4.32 4.97 23.36
C GLY A 88 -5.07 4.88 22.02
N PRO A 89 -5.73 3.75 21.69
CA PRO A 89 -5.60 2.40 22.23
C PRO A 89 -4.77 1.55 21.25
N GLY A 90 -3.49 1.37 21.53
CA GLY A 90 -2.76 0.27 20.90
C GLY A 90 -3.47 -1.03 21.30
N PHE A 91 -3.66 -1.93 20.33
CA PHE A 91 -4.15 -3.28 20.58
C PHE A 91 -3.20 -3.95 21.58
N ASP A 92 -3.63 -4.03 22.84
CA ASP A 92 -2.88 -4.66 23.91
C ASP A 92 -3.15 -6.16 23.82
N VAL A 93 -2.15 -6.89 23.33
CA VAL A 93 -2.21 -8.35 23.18
C VAL A 93 -2.09 -9.08 24.53
N ASP A 94 -1.87 -8.35 25.63
CA ASP A 94 -1.74 -8.89 26.99
C ASP A 94 -3.00 -8.69 27.86
N VAL A 95 -4.16 -8.33 27.28
CA VAL A 95 -5.42 -8.20 28.04
C VAL A 95 -5.91 -9.59 28.46
N ASP A 96 -5.83 -9.93 29.75
CA ASP A 96 -6.23 -11.23 30.32
C ASP A 96 -7.76 -11.53 30.25
N ASP A 97 -8.59 -10.61 29.75
CA ASP A 97 -10.06 -10.72 29.71
C ASP A 97 -10.60 -11.18 28.33
N TRP A 98 -9.84 -12.01 27.60
CA TRP A 98 -10.39 -12.67 26.40
C TRP A 98 -11.41 -13.73 26.82
N ASP A 99 -12.69 -13.45 26.59
CA ASP A 99 -13.75 -14.45 26.71
C ASP A 99 -13.92 -15.21 25.39
N ASP A 100 -13.85 -16.54 25.47
CA ASP A 100 -14.15 -17.42 24.34
C ASP A 100 -15.65 -17.34 24.00
N VAL A 101 -15.98 -16.75 22.85
CA VAL A 101 -17.33 -16.75 22.31
C VAL A 101 -17.47 -17.88 21.30
N ASN A 102 -18.08 -18.99 21.72
CA ASN A 102 -18.42 -20.10 20.84
C ASN A 102 -19.77 -19.83 20.17
N VAL A 103 -19.77 -19.69 18.84
CA VAL A 103 -21.00 -19.57 18.03
C VAL A 103 -21.09 -20.80 17.13
N ASP A 104 -22.19 -21.53 17.22
CA ASP A 104 -22.48 -22.64 16.33
C ASP A 104 -22.72 -22.12 14.90
N ILE A 105 -21.97 -22.66 13.94
CA ILE A 105 -22.17 -22.37 12.52
C ILE A 105 -23.35 -23.23 12.05
N VAL A 106 -24.51 -22.60 11.85
CA VAL A 106 -25.65 -23.23 11.20
C VAL A 106 -25.46 -23.13 9.68
N LEU A 107 -25.31 -24.29 9.03
CA LEU A 107 -25.22 -24.45 7.58
C LEU A 107 -26.58 -24.31 6.89
#